data_AF-A0A1Y5H6I8-F1
#
_entry.id   AF-A0A1Y5H6I8-F1
#
_cell.length_a   1.000
_cell.length_b   1.000
_cell.length_c   1.000
_cell.angle_alpha   90.00
_cell.angle_beta   90.00
_cell.angle_gamma   90.00
#
_symmetry.space_group_name_H-M   'P 1'
#
loop_
_entity.id
_entity.type
_entity.pdbx_description
1 polymer ?
#
loop_
_entity_poly.entity_id
_entity_poly.type
_entity_poly.pdbx_seq_one_letter_code
_entity_poly.pdbx_strand_id
1 'polypeptide(L)'
;MESNPITSPEAERRELSLSNQTLWVKLNAAQKVAASSLFHYGFNLIFIRISSNDATVGLLLDGKPATINREGDIDITPVINIRK
;
A
#
# COMPACT_ATOMS: atom_id res chain seq x y z
N MET A 1 -16.53 10.98 45.27
CA MET A 1 -17.04 9.77 44.59
C MET A 1 -16.87 10.01 43.11
N GLU A 2 -15.89 9.31 42.54
CA GLU A 2 -15.45 9.39 41.15
C GLU A 2 -16.57 9.07 40.16
N SER A 3 -16.59 9.79 39.05
CA SER A 3 -17.06 9.29 37.77
C SER A 3 -16.38 10.10 36.68
N ASN A 4 -15.15 9.69 36.33
CA ASN A 4 -14.52 10.05 35.07
C ASN A 4 -15.30 9.35 33.94
N PRO A 5 -15.83 10.05 32.94
CA PRO A 5 -15.97 9.42 31.64
C PRO A 5 -14.57 9.32 31.05
N ILE A 6 -14.00 8.11 31.10
CA ILE A 6 -12.93 7.69 30.19
C ILE A 6 -13.54 7.79 28.78
N THR A 7 -13.40 8.94 28.10
CA THR A 7 -13.56 8.99 26.65
C THR A 7 -12.22 8.60 26.05
N SER A 8 -12.06 7.29 25.82
CA SER A 8 -10.94 6.71 25.09
C SER A 8 -10.71 7.45 23.76
N PRO A 9 -9.44 7.72 23.39
CA PRO A 9 -9.08 8.32 22.11
C PRO A 9 -9.13 7.25 20.99
N GLU A 10 -10.29 6.66 20.72
CA GLU A 10 -10.44 5.67 19.63
C GLU A 10 -10.98 6.31 18.35
N ALA A 11 -10.38 7.45 17.99
CA ALA A 11 -10.43 7.96 16.64
C ALA A 11 -9.03 8.17 16.08
N GLU A 12 -8.11 7.24 16.37
CA GLU A 12 -7.15 6.79 15.35
C GLU A 12 -7.93 6.05 14.24
N ARG A 13 -8.88 6.75 13.61
CA ARG A 13 -9.21 6.44 12.23
C ARG A 13 -7.92 6.69 11.50
N ARG A 14 -7.20 5.60 11.24
CA ARG A 14 -6.06 5.51 10.33
C ARG A 14 -6.54 5.95 8.95
N GLU A 15 -6.79 7.24 8.81
CA GLU A 15 -6.80 7.95 7.54
C GLU A 15 -5.34 7.94 7.11
N LEU A 16 -4.87 6.76 6.70
CA LEU A 16 -3.62 6.56 6.00
C LEU A 16 -3.81 7.16 4.60
N SER A 17 -4.10 8.45 4.54
CA SER A 17 -3.56 9.31 3.50
C SER A 17 -2.04 9.38 3.73
N LEU A 18 -1.40 8.21 3.70
CA LEU A 18 0.03 8.08 3.55
C LEU A 18 0.28 8.70 2.20
N SER A 19 0.72 9.96 2.21
CA SER A 19 1.07 10.68 1.00
C SER A 19 1.98 9.78 0.17
N ASN A 20 1.79 9.77 -1.15
CA ASN A 20 2.53 8.89 -2.07
C ASN A 20 4.06 8.93 -1.83
N GLN A 21 4.58 10.04 -1.34
CA GLN A 21 5.97 10.18 -0.88
C GLN A 21 6.32 9.30 0.33
N THR A 22 5.49 9.26 1.37
CA THR A 22 5.74 8.39 2.53
C THR A 22 5.67 6.92 2.15
N LEU A 23 4.76 6.57 1.24
CA LEU A 23 4.72 5.23 0.66
C LEU A 23 6.01 4.96 -0.13
N TRP A 24 6.42 5.89 -1.00
CA TRP A 24 7.65 5.80 -1.80
C TRP A 24 8.91 5.52 -0.97
N VAL A 25 9.05 6.18 0.18
CA VAL A 25 10.20 5.99 1.08
C VAL A 25 10.27 4.57 1.65
N LYS A 26 9.13 3.90 1.83
CA LYS A 26 9.05 2.53 2.37
C LYS A 26 9.44 1.45 1.35
N LEU A 27 9.44 1.75 0.05
CA LEU A 27 9.86 0.79 -0.98
C LEU A 27 11.39 0.60 -0.96
N ASN A 28 11.81 -0.63 -1.22
CA ASN A 28 13.23 -0.93 -1.47
C ASN A 28 13.66 -0.49 -2.88
N ALA A 29 14.95 -0.64 -3.21
CA ALA A 29 15.49 -0.22 -4.51
C ALA A 29 14.80 -0.91 -5.70
N ALA A 30 14.60 -2.24 -5.65
CA ALA A 30 13.97 -3.00 -6.73
C ALA A 30 12.50 -2.60 -6.92
N GLN A 31 11.79 -2.46 -5.81
CA GLN A 31 10.42 -1.98 -5.78
C GLN A 31 10.27 -0.54 -6.32
N LYS A 32 11.21 0.36 -6.02
CA LYS A 32 11.21 1.73 -6.58
C LYS A 32 11.42 1.72 -8.09
N VAL A 33 12.32 0.88 -8.60
CA VAL A 33 12.54 0.74 -10.05
C VAL A 33 11.26 0.25 -10.73
N ALA A 34 10.66 -0.80 -10.19
CA ALA A 34 9.42 -1.35 -10.70
C ALA A 34 8.23 -0.36 -10.60
N ALA A 35 8.10 0.32 -9.47
CA ALA A 35 7.06 1.31 -9.24
C ALA A 35 7.25 2.53 -10.16
N SER A 36 8.48 2.97 -10.42
CA SER A 36 8.77 4.01 -11.40
C SER A 36 8.21 3.64 -12.77
N SER A 37 8.49 2.42 -13.26
CA SER A 37 7.94 1.96 -14.54
C SER A 37 6.41 2.06 -14.56
N LEU A 38 5.74 1.61 -13.49
CA LEU A 38 4.28 1.71 -13.38
C LEU A 38 3.79 3.16 -13.30
N PHE A 39 4.48 4.04 -12.57
CA PHE A 39 4.18 5.47 -12.54
C PHE A 39 4.31 6.11 -13.93
N HIS A 40 5.31 5.70 -14.74
CA HIS A 40 5.43 6.14 -16.13
C HIS A 40 4.23 5.71 -16.99
N TYR A 41 3.61 4.56 -16.70
CA TYR A 41 2.36 4.12 -17.34
C TYR A 41 1.11 4.80 -16.77
N GLY A 42 1.22 5.56 -15.68
CA GLY A 42 0.11 6.25 -15.02
C GLY A 42 -0.54 5.47 -13.89
N PHE A 43 0.07 4.37 -13.42
CA PHE A 43 -0.41 3.67 -12.23
C PHE A 43 -0.25 4.57 -11.01
N ASN A 44 -1.24 4.51 -10.13
CA ASN A 44 -1.24 5.19 -8.85
C ASN A 44 -0.99 4.17 -7.75
N LEU A 45 -0.04 4.49 -6.87
CA LEU A 45 0.26 3.64 -5.73
C LEU A 45 -0.86 3.79 -4.69
N ILE A 46 -1.55 2.70 -4.41
CA ILE A 46 -2.76 2.70 -3.55
C ILE A 46 -2.46 2.19 -2.15
N PHE A 47 -1.56 1.22 -2.00
CA PHE A 47 -1.17 0.71 -0.69
C PHE A 47 0.19 0.02 -0.73
N ILE A 48 0.82 -0.12 0.44
CA ILE A 48 2.00 -0.97 0.61
C ILE A 48 1.73 -1.90 1.79
N ARG A 49 1.86 -3.20 1.54
CA ARG A 49 1.80 -4.24 2.54
C ARG A 49 3.22 -4.70 2.85
N ILE A 50 3.74 -4.29 3.98
CA ILE A 50 5.02 -4.79 4.51
C ILE A 50 4.72 -5.77 5.62
N SER A 51 5.17 -7.01 5.46
CA SER A 51 5.13 -8.09 6.43
C SER A 51 6.56 -8.43 6.86
N SER A 52 6.71 -9.14 7.97
CA SER A 52 8.04 -9.48 8.53
C SER A 52 8.98 -10.18 7.53
N ASN A 53 8.42 -10.94 6.58
CA ASN A 53 9.18 -11.70 5.60
C ASN A 53 8.91 -11.30 4.14
N ASP A 54 7.92 -10.44 3.89
CA ASP A 54 7.47 -10.09 2.54
C ASP A 54 7.11 -8.62 2.43
N ALA A 55 7.31 -8.02 1.26
CA ALA A 55 6.86 -6.67 0.99
C ALA A 55 6.16 -6.64 -0.37
N THR A 56 4.87 -6.32 -0.35
CA THR A 56 4.04 -6.23 -1.55
C THR A 56 3.50 -4.81 -1.68
N VAL A 57 3.71 -4.18 -2.83
CA VAL A 57 3.22 -2.83 -3.13
C VAL A 57 2.04 -2.97 -4.07
N GLY A 58 0.89 -2.39 -3.72
CA GLY A 58 -0.30 -2.37 -4.57
C GLY A 58 -0.39 -1.06 -5.34
N LEU A 59 -0.65 -1.15 -6.64
CA LEU A 59 -0.90 -0.05 -7.55
C LEU A 59 -2.19 -0.27 -8.33
N LEU A 60 -2.80 0.83 -8.80
CA LEU A 60 -4.03 0.81 -9.59
C LEU A 60 -3.89 1.73 -10.80
N LEU A 61 -4.27 1.22 -11.96
CA LEU A 61 -4.45 2.01 -13.17
C LEU A 61 -5.86 1.76 -13.69
N ASP A 62 -6.75 2.75 -13.59
CA ASP A 62 -8.08 2.70 -14.21
C ASP A 62 -8.87 1.40 -13.90
N GLY A 63 -8.82 0.95 -12.63
CA GLY A 63 -9.45 -0.30 -12.20
C GLY A 63 -8.65 -1.58 -12.44
N LYS A 64 -7.44 -1.49 -13.05
CA LYS A 64 -6.49 -2.60 -13.17
C LYS A 64 -5.53 -2.62 -11.98
N PRO A 65 -5.61 -3.63 -11.10
CA PRO A 65 -4.67 -3.78 -10.00
C PRO A 65 -3.33 -4.30 -10.53
N ALA A 66 -2.25 -3.74 -10.01
CA ALA A 66 -0.91 -4.27 -10.16
C ALA A 66 -0.27 -4.41 -8.78
N THR A 67 0.55 -5.43 -8.59
CA THR A 67 1.32 -5.64 -7.36
C THR A 67 2.79 -5.77 -7.67
N ILE A 68 3.64 -5.23 -6.80
CA ILE A 68 5.10 -5.40 -6.89
C ILE A 68 5.57 -6.15 -5.66
N ASN A 69 6.26 -7.26 -5.86
CA ASN A 69 6.85 -8.02 -4.75
C ASN A 69 8.13 -7.36 -4.21
N ARG A 70 8.78 -7.98 -3.22
CA ARG A 70 10.02 -7.45 -2.64
C ARG A 70 11.19 -7.42 -3.62
N GLU A 71 11.20 -8.32 -4.60
CA GLU A 71 12.24 -8.44 -5.62
C GLU A 71 12.08 -7.45 -6.76
N GLY A 72 10.98 -6.66 -6.77
CA GLY A 72 10.67 -5.73 -7.86
C GLY A 72 9.97 -6.41 -9.04
N ASP A 73 9.50 -7.65 -8.88
CA ASP A 73 8.68 -8.32 -9.88
C ASP A 73 7.29 -7.68 -9.90
N ILE A 74 6.85 -7.28 -11.09
CA ILE A 74 5.59 -6.60 -11.32
C ILE A 74 4.57 -7.61 -11.81
N ASP A 75 3.54 -7.83 -11.01
CA ASP A 75 2.37 -8.60 -11.41
C ASP A 75 1.23 -7.63 -11.74
N ILE A 76 0.95 -7.44 -13.04
CA ILE A 76 -0.17 -6.62 -13.56
C ILE A 76 -1.47 -7.42 -13.74
N THR A 77 -1.43 -8.72 -13.46
CA THR A 77 -2.57 -9.63 -13.50
C THR A 77 -2.58 -10.48 -12.24
N PRO A 78 -2.49 -9.88 -11.03
CA PRO A 78 -2.51 -10.68 -9.83
C PRO A 78 -3.85 -11.40 -9.83
N VAL A 79 -3.82 -12.73 -9.69
CA VAL A 79 -5.04 -13.54 -9.59
C VAL A 79 -5.66 -13.24 -8.23
N ILE A 80 -6.26 -12.05 -8.10
CA ILE A 80 -6.99 -11.61 -6.93
C ILE A 80 -8.32 -12.35 -7.00
N ASN A 81 -8.33 -13.57 -6.44
CA ASN A 81 -9.56 -14.29 -6.18
C ASN A 81 -10.33 -13.51 -5.11
N ILE A 82 -11.20 -12.60 -5.54
CA ILE A 82 -12.22 -12.01 -4.67
C ILE A 82 -13.12 -13.17 -4.24
N ARG A 83 -12.90 -13.67 -3.02
CA ARG A 83 -13.78 -14.69 -2.44
C ARG A 83 -15.11 -14.01 -2.11
N LYS A 84 -16.18 -14.51 -2.72
CA LYS A 84 -17.57 -14.10 -2.49
C LYS A 84 -18.06 -14.58 -1.13
#